data_AF-A0A1Y6ER36-F1
#
_entry.id   AF-A0A1Y6ER36-F1
#
_cell.length_a   1.000
_cell.length_b   1.000
_cell.length_c   1.000
_cell.angle_alpha   90.00
_cell.angle_beta   90.00
_cell.angle_gamma   90.00
#
_symmetry.space_group_name_H-M   'P 1'
#
loop_
_entity.id
_entity.type
_entity.pdbx_description
1 polymer ?
#
loop_
_entity_poly.entity_id
_entity_poly.type
_entity_poly.pdbx_seq_one_letter_code
_entity_poly.pdbx_strand_id
1 'polypeptide(L)' 'MKPYEIFNMIIDEEAYDQEEVTADFTYEDQDYSITFKKGDLELVNAWVFKNGTSLPANLSENIIERIREDVKNRI' A
#
# COMPACT_ATOMS: atom_id res chain seq x y z
N MET A 1 -6.69 11.20 15.24
CA MET A 1 -5.39 10.86 14.64
C MET A 1 -5.67 10.02 13.40
N LYS A 2 -4.86 10.12 12.34
CA LYS A 2 -5.03 9.21 11.19
C LYS A 2 -4.77 7.77 11.67
N PRO A 3 -5.57 6.79 11.24
CA PRO A 3 -5.43 5.40 11.71
C PRO A 3 -4.15 4.72 11.22
N TYR A 4 -3.54 5.23 10.16
CA TYR A 4 -2.28 4.78 9.58
C TYR A 4 -1.38 5.96 9.21
N GLU A 5 -0.11 5.67 8.93
CA GLU A 5 0.86 6.63 8.39
C GLU A 5 1.71 6.02 7.28
N ILE A 6 1.64 6.57 6.06
CA ILE A 6 2.50 6.19 4.93
C ILE A 6 3.86 6.85 5.11
N PHE A 7 4.91 6.06 5.29
CA PHE A 7 6.28 6.54 5.49
C PHE A 7 7.19 6.32 4.27
N ASN A 8 6.80 5.46 3.33
CA ASN A 8 7.52 5.24 2.09
C ASN A 8 6.55 5.00 0.92
N MET A 9 6.96 5.39 -0.29
CA MET A 9 6.21 5.16 -1.52
C MET A 9 7.16 4.95 -2.68
N ILE A 10 6.96 3.87 -3.43
CA ILE A 10 7.77 3.46 -4.57
C ILE A 10 6.85 3.42 -5.79
N ILE A 11 7.23 4.12 -6.86
CA ILE A 11 6.54 4.09 -8.15
C ILE A 11 7.45 3.33 -9.11
N ASP A 12 6.97 2.20 -9.63
CA ASP A 12 7.66 1.43 -10.66
C ASP A 12 7.13 1.83 -12.04
N GLU A 13 7.94 2.64 -12.75
CA GLU A 13 7.63 3.13 -14.11
C GLU A 13 8.34 2.32 -15.21
N GLU A 14 9.15 1.32 -14.85
CA GLU A 14 9.86 0.49 -15.84
C GLU A 14 8.98 -0.68 -16.33
N ALA A 15 7.88 -0.95 -15.63
CA ALA A 15 6.91 -1.94 -16.00
C ALA A 15 5.94 -1.40 -17.07
N TYR A 16 6.38 -1.40 -18.35
CA TYR A 16 5.64 -0.94 -19.54
C TYR A 16 4.11 -0.83 -19.40
N ASP A 17 3.42 -1.95 -19.16
CA ASP A 17 1.96 -2.05 -19.04
C ASP A 17 1.49 -2.49 -17.62
N GLN A 18 2.42 -2.56 -16.67
CA GLN A 18 2.21 -3.03 -15.30
C GLN A 18 2.82 -2.08 -14.29
N GLU A 19 2.75 -0.77 -14.54
CA GLU A 19 3.24 0.21 -13.58
C GLU A 19 2.49 0.03 -12.25
N GLU A 20 3.25 -0.04 -11.17
CA GLU A 20 2.74 -0.30 -9.83
C GLU A 20 3.18 0.80 -8.86
N VAL A 21 2.32 1.11 -7.90
CA VAL A 21 2.63 1.99 -6.78
C VAL A 21 2.55 1.16 -5.52
N THR A 22 3.68 1.06 -4.82
CA THR A 22 3.77 0.39 -3.53
C THR A 22 3.92 1.43 -2.43
N ALA A 23 3.06 1.39 -1.43
CA ALA A 23 3.11 2.25 -0.26
C ALA A 23 3.39 1.41 0.98
N ASP A 24 4.41 1.81 1.75
CA ASP A 24 4.68 1.23 3.06
C ASP A 24 4.12 2.15 4.15
N PHE A 25 3.43 1.55 5.11
CA PHE A 25 2.69 2.30 6.13
C PHE A 25 2.63 1.56 7.46
N THR A 26 2.49 2.33 8.55
CA THR A 26 2.22 1.79 9.87
C THR A 26 0.72 1.77 10.14
N TYR A 27 0.21 0.69 10.72
CA TYR A 27 -1.18 0.55 11.17
C TYR A 27 -1.23 -0.41 12.37
N GLU A 28 -1.90 -0.03 13.46
CA GLU A 28 -1.99 -0.87 14.68
C GLU A 28 -0.63 -1.42 15.17
N ASP A 29 0.38 -0.55 15.24
CA ASP A 29 1.76 -0.86 15.68
C ASP A 29 2.48 -1.94 14.84
N GLN A 30 2.06 -2.12 13.58
CA GLN A 30 2.69 -3.03 12.62
C GLN A 30 2.98 -2.31 11.31
N ASP A 31 4.03 -2.77 10.64
CA ASP A 31 4.41 -2.29 9.31
C ASP A 31 3.69 -3.11 8.25
N TYR A 32 3.16 -2.43 7.25
CA TYR A 32 2.48 -3.00 6.11
C TYR A 32 3.08 -2.47 4.82
N SER A 33 2.87 -3.23 3.75
CA SER A 33 3.07 -2.79 2.38
C SER A 33 1.81 -3.07 1.58
N ILE A 34 1.41 -2.15 0.72
CA ILE A 34 0.25 -2.32 -0.16
C ILE A 34 0.63 -1.85 -1.56
N THR A 35 0.31 -2.68 -2.55
CA THR A 35 0.63 -2.42 -3.94
C THR A 35 -0.65 -2.25 -4.75
N PHE A 36 -0.71 -1.17 -5.53
CA PHE A 36 -1.78 -0.88 -6.46
C PHE A 36 -1.24 -0.81 -7.88
N LYS A 37 -2.06 -1.15 -8.88
CA LYS A 37 -1.78 -0.78 -10.27
C LYS A 37 -1.84 0.73 -10.41
N LYS A 38 -0.85 1.37 -11.02
CA LYS A 38 -0.80 2.84 -11.14
C LYS A 38 -1.95 3.40 -12.00
N GLY A 39 -2.39 2.67 -13.02
CA GLY A 39 -3.38 3.15 -13.99
C GLY A 39 -4.78 3.39 -13.40
N ASP A 40 -5.25 2.51 -12.52
CA ASP A 40 -6.61 2.56 -11.95
C ASP A 40 -6.65 2.40 -10.42
N LEU A 41 -5.49 2.20 -9.80
CA LEU A 41 -5.33 1.92 -8.37
C LEU A 41 -6.08 0.68 -7.89
N GLU A 42 -6.25 -0.30 -8.78
CA GLU A 42 -6.69 -1.65 -8.42
C GLU A 42 -5.66 -2.27 -7.45
N LEU A 43 -6.15 -2.85 -6.35
CA LEU A 43 -5.30 -3.53 -5.38
C LEU A 43 -4.68 -4.79 -6.00
N VAL A 44 -3.34 -4.85 -6.02
CA VAL A 44 -2.59 -6.03 -6.47
C VAL A 44 -2.36 -6.98 -5.29
N ASN A 45 -1.79 -6.47 -4.20
CA ASN A 45 -1.51 -7.24 -3.00
C ASN A 45 -1.33 -6.33 -1.77
N ALA A 46 -1.37 -6.95 -0.58
CA ALA A 46 -1.01 -6.30 0.67
C ALA A 46 -0.32 -7.30 1.59
N TRP A 47 0.68 -6.82 2.33
CA TRP A 47 1.51 -7.60 3.23
C TRP A 47 1.62 -6.93 4.58
N VAL A 48 1.72 -7.74 5.64
CA VAL A 48 2.06 -7.30 6.99
C VAL A 48 3.41 -7.90 7.37
N PHE A 49 4.29 -7.08 7.92
CA PHE A 49 5.59 -7.50 8.41
C PHE A 49 5.48 -7.82 9.90
N LYS A 50 5.70 -9.10 10.25
CA LYS A 50 5.66 -9.58 11.63
C LYS A 50 6.74 -10.61 11.86
N ASN A 51 7.49 -10.45 12.96
CA ASN A 51 8.54 -11.39 13.38
C ASN A 51 9.60 -11.66 12.28
N GLY A 52 9.97 -10.64 11.51
CA GLY A 52 10.93 -10.78 10.41
C GLY A 52 10.41 -11.52 9.17
N THR A 53 9.08 -11.72 9.08
CA THR A 53 8.43 -12.38 7.95
C THR A 53 7.32 -11.51 7.37
N SER A 54 7.05 -11.66 6.08
CA SER A 54 5.92 -11.02 5.40
C SER A 54 4.79 -12.04 5.23
N LEU A 55 3.59 -11.67 5.65
CA LEU A 55 2.38 -12.48 5.51
C LEU A 55 1.32 -11.70 4.74
N PRO A 56 0.43 -12.34 3.97
CA PRO A 56 -0.67 -11.65 3.32
C PRO A 56 -1.49 -10.88 4.36
N ALA A 57 -1.70 -9.59 4.14
CA ALA A 57 -2.42 -8.75 5.07
C ALA A 57 -3.94 -8.91 4.90
N ASN A 58 -4.67 -8.96 6.00
CA ASN A 58 -6.12 -8.85 6.02
C ASN A 58 -6.49 -7.43 6.45
N LEU A 59 -6.46 -6.49 5.51
CA LEU A 59 -6.86 -5.09 5.73
C LEU A 59 -8.36 -4.95 5.47
N SER A 60 -9.03 -4.13 6.28
CA SER A 60 -10.41 -3.77 5.99
C SER A 60 -10.48 -2.88 4.74
N GLU A 61 -11.56 -3.00 3.97
CA GLU A 61 -11.80 -2.17 2.78
C GLU A 61 -11.68 -0.67 3.10
N ASN A 62 -12.16 -0.24 4.27
CA ASN A 62 -12.08 1.16 4.68
C ASN A 62 -10.63 1.70 4.76
N ILE A 63 -9.69 0.86 5.22
CA ILE A 63 -8.27 1.24 5.29
C ILE A 63 -7.66 1.26 3.88
N ILE A 64 -7.98 0.25 3.07
CA ILE A 64 -7.53 0.17 1.67
C ILE A 64 -7.99 1.42 0.90
N GLU A 65 -9.26 1.80 0.98
CA GLU A 65 -9.82 2.99 0.33
C GLU A 65 -9.13 4.29 0.76
N ARG A 66 -8.89 4.46 2.07
CA ARG A 66 -8.22 5.67 2.56
C ARG A 66 -6.77 5.76 2.07
N ILE A 67 -6.04 4.65 2.08
CA ILE A 67 -4.67 4.61 1.56
C ILE A 67 -4.68 4.85 0.06
N ARG A 68 -5.64 4.26 -0.69
CA ARG A 68 -5.80 4.48 -2.13
C ARG A 68 -5.99 5.95 -2.45
N GLU A 69 -6.86 6.65 -1.73
CA GLU A 69 -7.06 8.09 -1.91
C GLU A 69 -5.81 8.91 -1.54
N ASP A 70 -5.08 8.54 -0.47
CA ASP A 70 -3.82 9.20 -0.11
C ASP A 70 -2.72 8.96 -1.17
N VAL A 71 -2.64 7.76 -1.76
CA VAL A 71 -1.73 7.42 -2.87
C VAL A 71 -2.09 8.21 -4.12
N LYS A 72 -3.37 8.22 -4.50
CA LYS A 72 -3.90 8.97 -5.65
C LYS A 72 -3.55 10.45 -5.61
N ASN A 73 -3.55 11.06 -4.41
CA ASN A 73 -3.21 12.47 -4.23
C ASN A 73 -1.70 12.77 -4.32
N ARG A 74 -0.84 11.75 -4.40
CA ARG A 74 0.63 11.87 -4.43
C ARG A 74 1.26 11.44 -5.77
N ILE A 75 0.46 10.88 -6.68
CA ILE A 75 0.89 10.46 -8.03
C ILE A 75 0.32 11.38 -9.11
#